data_AF-A0A3L7E4E8-F1
#
_entry.id   AF-A0A3L7E4E8-F1
#
_cell.length_a   1.000
_cell.length_b   1.000
_cell.length_c   1.000
_cell.angle_alpha   90.00
_cell.angle_beta   90.00
_cell.angle_gamma   90.00
#
_symmetry.space_group_name_H-M   'P 1'
#
loop_
_entity.id
_entity.type
_entity.pdbx_description
1 polymer ?
#
loop_
_entity_poly.entity_id
_entity_poly.type
_entity_poly.pdbx_seq_one_letter_code
_entity_poly.pdbx_strand_id
1 'polypeptide(L)'
;MTAVSTAVLLALPGFALAQTEKDCLLEGTVHKSGEAETGVTFHSARRYDEDARCRVRRSEKMEFKLPADPRLQEAPDGSTVKYRYQEQKDGSSKTELVSIGA
;
A
#
# COMPACT_ATOMS: atom_id res chain seq x y z
N MET A 1 51.65 10.08 -33.37
CA MET A 1 50.73 9.10 -32.76
C MET A 1 50.36 9.62 -31.38
N THR A 2 49.19 10.23 -31.22
CA THR A 2 48.68 10.73 -29.94
C THR A 2 47.27 10.17 -29.77
N ALA A 3 47.17 9.12 -28.95
CA ALA A 3 45.91 8.51 -28.57
C ALA A 3 45.26 9.38 -27.48
N VAL A 4 44.11 9.97 -27.78
CA VAL A 4 43.28 10.66 -26.78
C VAL A 4 42.09 9.76 -26.50
N SER A 5 42.15 9.06 -25.37
CA SER A 5 41.07 8.21 -24.87
C SER A 5 39.91 9.07 -24.40
N THR A 6 38.80 9.07 -25.15
CA THR A 6 37.52 9.62 -24.72
C THR A 6 36.82 8.64 -23.79
N ALA A 7 36.80 8.95 -22.49
CA ALA A 7 36.06 8.21 -21.49
C ALA A 7 34.55 8.37 -21.70
N VAL A 8 33.85 7.26 -21.97
CA VAL A 8 32.39 7.20 -22.03
C VAL A 8 31.86 7.21 -20.60
N LEU A 9 31.26 8.33 -20.18
CA LEU A 9 30.48 8.43 -18.94
C LEU A 9 29.13 7.72 -19.16
N LEU A 10 29.05 6.46 -18.74
CA LEU A 10 27.78 5.74 -18.61
C LEU A 10 26.99 6.36 -17.44
N ALA A 11 26.06 7.26 -17.76
CA ALA A 11 25.03 7.68 -16.82
C ALA A 11 24.10 6.48 -16.58
N LEU A 12 24.35 5.75 -15.49
CA LEU A 12 23.42 4.75 -14.98
C LEU A 12 22.12 5.49 -14.62
N PRO A 13 20.95 5.07 -15.14
CA PRO A 13 19.69 5.58 -14.64
C PRO A 13 19.61 5.18 -13.18
N GLY A 14 19.69 6.18 -12.29
CA GLY A 14 19.37 5.99 -10.89
C GLY A 14 17.94 5.48 -10.82
N PHE A 15 17.80 4.17 -10.65
CA PHE A 15 16.55 3.60 -10.16
C PHE A 15 16.32 4.29 -8.82
N ALA A 16 15.49 5.32 -8.83
CA ALA A 16 14.81 5.80 -7.65
C ALA A 16 13.95 4.63 -7.18
N LEU A 17 14.58 3.68 -6.48
CA LEU A 17 13.90 2.76 -5.59
C LEU A 17 13.26 3.71 -4.59
N ALA A 18 11.99 4.05 -4.82
CA ALA A 18 11.15 4.66 -3.81
C ALA A 18 11.28 3.72 -2.60
N GLN A 19 12.10 4.12 -1.64
CA GLN A 19 12.48 3.26 -0.54
C GLN A 19 11.23 3.19 0.35
N THR A 20 10.47 2.12 0.20
CA THR A 20 9.25 1.90 0.96
C THR A 20 9.61 1.72 2.43
N GLU A 21 9.10 2.62 3.26
CA GLU A 21 9.28 2.62 4.71
C GLU A 21 8.35 1.62 5.37
N LYS A 22 7.10 1.55 4.91
CA LYS A 22 6.12 0.57 5.38
C LYS A 22 5.45 -0.12 4.20
N ASP A 23 5.34 -1.44 4.28
CA ASP A 23 4.57 -2.26 3.36
C ASP A 23 3.76 -3.30 4.18
N CYS A 24 2.46 -3.06 4.28
CA CYS A 24 1.56 -3.76 5.17
C CYS A 24 0.38 -4.36 4.40
N LEU A 25 0.01 -5.59 4.74
CA LEU A 25 -1.29 -6.16 4.45
C LEU A 25 -2.26 -5.77 5.58
N LEU A 26 -3.25 -4.96 5.24
CA LEU A 26 -4.36 -4.60 6.11
C LEU A 26 -5.51 -5.57 5.85
N GLU A 27 -6.08 -6.11 6.93
CA GLU A 27 -7.29 -6.92 6.88
C GLU A 27 -8.40 -6.20 7.66
N GLY A 28 -9.58 -6.12 7.04
CA GLY A 28 -10.74 -5.47 7.61
C GLY A 28 -12.04 -6.12 7.20
N THR A 29 -13.13 -5.61 7.76
CA THR A 29 -14.49 -6.06 7.50
C THR A 29 -15.30 -4.93 6.91
N VAL A 30 -16.07 -5.22 5.85
CA VAL A 30 -17.03 -4.29 5.26
C VAL A 30 -18.22 -4.13 6.19
N HIS A 31 -18.62 -2.88 6.41
CA HIS A 31 -19.85 -2.55 7.11
C HIS A 31 -20.70 -1.63 6.23
N LYS A 32 -21.98 -1.96 6.08
CA LYS A 32 -22.95 -1.10 5.42
C LYS A 32 -23.77 -0.38 6.48
N SER A 33 -23.74 0.95 6.45
CA SER A 33 -24.62 1.80 7.25
C SER A 33 -25.60 2.52 6.32
N GLY A 34 -26.89 2.22 6.45
CA GLY A 34 -27.92 2.78 5.56
C GLY A 34 -27.78 2.32 4.09
N GLU A 35 -28.43 3.06 3.18
CA GLU A 35 -28.54 2.69 1.76
C GLU A 35 -27.29 3.01 0.91
N ALA A 36 -26.33 3.80 1.41
CA ALA A 36 -25.22 4.31 0.59
C ALA A 36 -23.84 4.34 1.27
N GLU A 37 -23.73 4.19 2.59
CA GLU A 37 -22.43 4.29 3.27
C GLU A 37 -21.81 2.91 3.43
N THR A 38 -20.78 2.65 2.63
CA THR A 38 -19.92 1.46 2.78
C THR A 38 -18.65 1.87 3.51
N GLY A 39 -18.47 1.36 4.72
CA GLY A 39 -17.27 1.53 5.53
C GLY A 39 -16.45 0.25 5.62
N VAL A 40 -15.20 0.40 6.04
CA VAL A 40 -14.31 -0.74 6.36
C VAL A 40 -13.71 -0.53 7.73
N THR A 41 -13.86 -1.52 8.60
CA THR A 41 -13.16 -1.55 9.90
C THR A 41 -11.95 -2.45 9.79
N PHE A 42 -10.75 -1.85 9.85
CA PHE A 42 -9.50 -2.61 9.89
C PHE A 42 -9.27 -3.19 11.28
N HIS A 43 -8.98 -4.47 11.36
CA HIS A 43 -8.72 -5.18 12.61
C HIS A 43 -7.34 -5.85 12.64
N SER A 44 -6.61 -5.89 11.51
CA SER A 44 -5.22 -6.33 11.52
C SER A 44 -4.35 -5.62 10.49
N ALA A 45 -3.08 -5.48 10.84
CA ALA A 45 -2.01 -5.04 9.94
C ALA A 45 -0.82 -5.99 10.12
N ARG A 46 -0.38 -6.62 9.03
CA ARG A 46 0.74 -7.56 9.00
C ARG A 46 1.67 -7.23 7.85
N ARG A 47 2.85 -7.86 7.80
CA ARG A 47 3.75 -7.73 6.64
C ARG A 47 3.05 -8.25 5.38
N TYR A 48 3.19 -7.51 4.27
CA TYR A 48 2.59 -7.93 2.99
C TYR A 48 3.24 -9.21 2.45
N ASP A 49 4.57 -9.27 2.49
CA ASP A 49 5.37 -10.44 2.18
C ASP A 49 6.46 -10.67 3.27
N GLU A 50 7.37 -11.62 3.04
CA GLU A 50 8.41 -11.97 4.02
C GLU A 50 9.47 -10.87 4.21
N ASP A 51 9.73 -10.07 3.17
CA ASP A 51 10.73 -9.00 3.16
C ASP A 51 10.13 -7.63 3.51
N ALA A 52 8.79 -7.53 3.47
CA ALA A 52 8.03 -6.32 3.71
C ALA A 52 8.20 -5.82 5.14
N ARG A 53 8.45 -4.51 5.26
CA ARG A 53 8.55 -3.84 6.55
C ARG A 53 7.17 -3.37 6.98
N CYS A 54 6.49 -4.10 7.86
CA CYS A 54 5.28 -3.61 8.51
C CYS A 54 5.50 -3.48 10.02
N ARG A 55 5.77 -2.25 10.47
CA ARG A 55 5.89 -1.91 11.89
C ARG A 55 4.88 -0.82 12.23
N VAL A 56 3.68 -1.24 12.64
CA VAL A 56 2.63 -0.35 13.15
C VAL A 56 2.70 -0.38 14.68
N ARG A 57 2.94 0.77 15.31
CA ARG A 57 2.90 0.84 16.78
C ARG A 57 1.45 0.88 17.26
N ARG A 58 1.17 0.32 18.43
CA ARG A 58 -0.19 0.27 19.01
C ARG A 58 -0.85 1.65 19.19
N SER A 59 -0.04 2.70 19.39
CA SER A 59 -0.48 4.09 19.56
C SER A 59 -0.40 4.93 18.28
N GLU A 60 0.03 4.34 17.16
CA GLU A 60 0.17 5.03 15.89
C GLU A 60 -1.19 5.12 15.20
N LYS A 61 -1.61 6.35 14.89
CA LYS A 61 -2.77 6.58 14.03
C LYS A 61 -2.29 6.58 12.59
N MET A 62 -2.88 5.72 11.77
CA MET A 62 -2.61 5.66 10.34
C MET A 62 -3.76 6.31 9.58
N GLU A 63 -3.44 7.06 8.54
CA GLU A 63 -4.42 7.61 7.62
C GLU A 63 -4.36 6.84 6.30
N PHE A 64 -5.51 6.27 5.89
CA PHE A 64 -5.61 5.46 4.69
C PHE A 64 -6.42 6.20 3.64
N LYS A 65 -5.81 6.46 2.48
CA LYS A 65 -6.53 6.90 1.29
C LYS A 65 -7.02 5.67 0.54
N LEU A 66 -8.23 5.22 0.85
CA LEU A 66 -8.82 4.06 0.19
C LEU A 66 -9.19 4.40 -1.25
N PRO A 67 -8.86 3.53 -2.23
CA PRO A 67 -9.32 3.71 -3.59
C PRO A 67 -10.85 3.57 -3.64
N ALA A 68 -11.49 4.38 -4.47
CA ALA A 68 -12.89 4.17 -4.82
C ALA A 68 -13.00 2.92 -5.71
N ASP A 69 -13.21 1.76 -5.10
CA ASP A 69 -13.37 0.49 -5.80
C ASP A 69 -14.85 0.06 -5.79
N PRO A 70 -15.51 -0.09 -6.96
CA PRO A 70 -16.93 -0.47 -7.01
C PRO A 70 -17.19 -1.84 -6.39
N ARG A 71 -16.20 -2.73 -6.37
CA ARG A 71 -16.31 -4.04 -5.74
C ARG A 71 -16.60 -3.93 -4.24
N LEU A 72 -16.16 -2.85 -3.59
CA LEU A 72 -16.43 -2.62 -2.18
C LEU A 72 -17.91 -2.28 -1.93
N GLN A 73 -18.53 -1.49 -2.81
CA GLN A 73 -19.97 -1.16 -2.71
C GLN A 73 -20.86 -2.39 -2.95
N GLU A 74 -20.44 -3.26 -3.88
CA GLU A 74 -21.14 -4.50 -4.22
C GLU A 74 -20.93 -5.60 -3.16
N ALA A 75 -19.85 -5.54 -2.39
CA ALA A 75 -19.54 -6.53 -1.36
C ALA A 75 -20.67 -6.62 -0.31
N PRO A 76 -21.10 -7.82 0.11
CA PRO A 76 -22.03 -7.98 1.23
C PRO A 76 -21.51 -7.37 2.53
N ASP A 77 -22.41 -6.96 3.43
CA ASP A 77 -22.05 -6.64 4.81
C ASP A 77 -21.34 -7.83 5.47
N GLY A 78 -20.27 -7.57 6.23
CA GLY A 78 -19.45 -8.61 6.84
C GLY A 78 -18.36 -9.20 5.94
N SER A 79 -18.27 -8.78 4.67
CA SER A 79 -17.22 -9.25 3.75
C SER A 79 -15.82 -8.93 4.29
N THR A 80 -14.89 -9.86 4.15
CA THR A 80 -13.49 -9.64 4.50
C THR A 80 -12.77 -8.94 3.37
N VAL A 81 -12.06 -7.85 3.66
CA VAL A 81 -11.28 -7.10 2.67
C VAL A 81 -9.81 -7.06 3.04
N LYS A 82 -8.97 -7.14 2.02
CA LYS A 82 -7.51 -7.05 2.15
C LYS A 82 -7.00 -5.91 1.31
N TYR A 83 -6.22 -5.03 1.93
CA TYR A 83 -5.55 -3.92 1.27
C TYR A 83 -4.04 -4.02 1.46
N ARG A 84 -3.27 -3.61 0.45
CA ARG A 84 -1.84 -3.36 0.57
C ARG A 84 -1.63 -1.88 0.83
N TYR A 85 -1.04 -1.55 1.97
CA TYR A 85 -0.66 -0.20 2.33
C TYR A 85 0.84 -0.04 2.20
N GLN A 86 1.26 0.95 1.41
CA GLN A 86 2.65 1.31 1.21
C GLN A 86 2.87 2.76 1.62
N GLU A 87 3.85 3.02 2.47
CA GLU A 87 4.32 4.35 2.87
C GLU A 87 5.77 4.49 2.43
N GLN A 88 6.06 5.56 1.70
CA GLN A 88 7.41 5.90 1.28
C GLN A 88 8.09 6.79 2.33
N LYS A 89 9.42 6.85 2.29
CA LYS A 89 10.20 7.70 3.21
C LYS A 89 9.91 9.21 3.13
N ASP A 90 9.31 9.67 2.04
CA ASP A 90 8.87 11.06 1.89
C ASP A 90 7.52 11.33 2.58
N GLY A 91 6.94 10.32 3.23
CA GLY A 91 5.64 10.38 3.88
C GLY A 91 4.46 10.17 2.93
N SER A 92 4.69 9.98 1.63
CA SER A 92 3.62 9.63 0.69
C SER A 92 3.12 8.22 0.95
N SER A 93 1.81 8.02 0.90
CA SER A 93 1.18 6.73 1.11
C SER A 93 0.26 6.33 -0.03
N LYS A 94 0.18 5.02 -0.28
CA LYS A 94 -0.68 4.40 -1.29
C LYS A 94 -1.38 3.19 -0.68
N THR A 95 -2.67 3.06 -0.95
CA THR A 95 -3.46 1.90 -0.54
C THR A 95 -4.08 1.26 -1.78
N GLU A 96 -3.93 -0.06 -1.91
CA GLU A 96 -4.43 -0.83 -3.05
C GLU A 96 -5.31 -1.98 -2.56
N LEU A 97 -6.47 -2.18 -3.19
CA LEU A 97 -7.34 -3.31 -2.86
C LEU A 97 -6.74 -4.61 -3.44
N VAL A 98 -6.42 -5.56 -2.57
CA VAL A 98 -5.84 -6.85 -2.93
C VAL A 98 -6.95 -7.86 -3.20
N SER A 99 -7.92 -7.96 -2.29
CA SER A 99 -9.03 -8.91 -2.43
C SER A 99 -10.24 -8.51 -1.59
N ILE A 100 -11.42 -8.96 -2.03
CA ILE A 100 -12.66 -8.98 -1.25
C ILE A 100 -13.10 -10.45 -1.18
N GLY A 101 -13.26 -10.97 0.03
CA GLY A 101 -13.82 -12.30 0.30
C GLY A 101 -15.21 -12.17 0.90
N ALA A 102 -16.14 -12.96 0.40
CA ALA A 102 -17.49 -13.13 0.94
C ALA A 102 -17.55 -14.37 1.85
#